data_AF-A0A1Q5HM30-F1
#
_entry.id   AF-A0A1Q5HM30-F1
#
_cell.length_a   1.000
_cell.length_b   1.000
_cell.length_c   1.000
_cell.angle_alpha   90.00
_cell.angle_beta   90.00
_cell.angle_gamma   90.00
#
_symmetry.space_group_name_H-M   'P 1'
#
loop_
_entity.id
_entity.type
_entity.pdbx_description
1 polymer ?
#
loop_
_entity_poly.entity_id
_entity_poly.type
_entity_poly.pdbx_seq_one_letter_code
_entity_poly.pdbx_strand_id
1 'polypeptide(L)'
;MLLLASAGCGRGIGEESGDALARDTAAAEAKQLNTELGHRNRARDAGSIAAAEIVQEPKDAASGGGATVRREALAWSGRTAGNERATVDVRFVVTVPEQPPLSIGGASNSAGEATRCYRYEFELYRYTTYHEIDCPSGPAPSPPTAAPVPRVPEDGQKRLTAVLRTATPETLAGAVRAAFPQDWITVDTTARDGALVAAVGVPAERDCLLLVRTPAGKIEAPGYDRIWLEPGETGCRTALYLAPPR
;
A
#
# COMPACT_ATOMS: atom_id res chain seq x y z
N MET A 1 -31.54 27.49 -51.81
CA MET A 1 -30.41 27.60 -50.84
C MET A 1 -30.86 26.89 -49.58
N LEU A 2 -30.56 25.58 -49.47
CA LEU A 2 -30.91 24.74 -48.33
C LEU A 2 -29.86 24.96 -47.24
N LEU A 3 -30.28 25.45 -46.07
CA LEU A 3 -29.46 25.43 -44.86
C LEU A 3 -29.65 24.06 -44.19
N LEU A 4 -28.63 23.21 -44.31
CA LEU A 4 -28.48 22.01 -43.52
C LEU A 4 -28.21 22.41 -42.06
N ALA A 5 -29.18 22.14 -41.18
CA ALA A 5 -28.96 22.16 -39.75
C ALA A 5 -28.29 20.84 -39.35
N SER A 6 -27.00 20.89 -39.06
CA SER A 6 -26.21 19.80 -38.50
C SER A 6 -26.76 19.44 -37.11
N ALA A 7 -27.43 18.29 -36.99
CA ALA A 7 -27.80 17.70 -35.71
C ALA A 7 -26.52 17.18 -35.01
N GLY A 8 -25.86 18.07 -34.26
CA GLY A 8 -24.85 17.66 -33.29
C GLY A 8 -25.51 16.93 -32.14
N CYS A 9 -25.07 15.71 -31.85
CA CYS A 9 -25.41 15.00 -30.62
C CYS A 9 -24.76 15.71 -29.41
N GLY A 10 -25.36 16.81 -28.98
CA GLY A 10 -25.05 17.44 -27.70
C GLY A 10 -25.76 16.67 -26.59
N ARG A 11 -24.99 16.07 -25.68
CA ARG A 11 -25.52 15.58 -24.40
C ARG A 11 -26.08 16.78 -23.63
N GLY A 12 -27.41 16.90 -23.66
CA GLY A 12 -28.29 17.40 -22.61
C GLY A 12 -28.01 18.79 -22.03
N ILE A 13 -28.78 19.78 -22.49
CA ILE A 13 -29.18 20.93 -21.67
C ILE A 13 -30.27 20.39 -20.71
N GLY A 14 -29.93 20.13 -19.45
CA GLY A 14 -30.87 19.61 -18.45
C GLY A 14 -30.22 19.25 -17.11
N GLU A 15 -31.01 19.26 -16.04
CA GLU A 15 -30.62 18.86 -14.68
C GLU A 15 -30.14 17.41 -14.64
N GLU A 16 -28.93 17.17 -14.11
CA GLU A 16 -28.41 15.83 -13.89
C GLU A 16 -28.96 15.26 -12.57
N SER A 17 -29.37 13.99 -12.58
CA SER A 17 -29.87 13.33 -11.36
C SER A 17 -28.72 13.12 -10.37
N GLY A 18 -28.86 13.67 -9.17
CA GLY A 18 -27.90 13.49 -8.07
C GLY A 18 -27.65 12.02 -7.72
N ASP A 19 -28.67 11.16 -7.81
CA ASP A 19 -28.54 9.72 -7.55
C ASP A 19 -27.77 8.99 -8.66
N ALA A 20 -27.90 9.44 -9.91
CA ALA A 20 -27.07 8.92 -11.00
C ALA A 20 -25.61 9.36 -10.80
N LEU A 21 -25.39 10.64 -10.48
CA LEU A 21 -24.06 11.17 -10.19
C LEU A 21 -23.42 10.44 -9.00
N ALA A 22 -24.16 10.22 -7.91
CA ALA A 22 -23.67 9.51 -6.73
C ALA A 22 -23.26 8.06 -7.06
N ARG A 23 -24.01 7.35 -7.92
CA ARG A 23 -23.66 5.99 -8.38
C ARG A 23 -22.40 5.95 -9.23
N ASP A 24 -22.23 6.94 -10.11
CA ASP A 24 -21.06 7.06 -10.96
C ASP A 24 -19.83 7.44 -10.15
N THR A 25 -19.97 8.36 -9.19
CA THR A 25 -18.92 8.70 -8.21
C THR A 25 -18.53 7.48 -7.38
N ALA A 26 -19.47 6.68 -6.88
CA ALA A 26 -19.16 5.46 -6.13
C ALA A 26 -18.33 4.46 -6.96
N ALA A 27 -18.67 4.31 -8.25
CA ALA A 27 -17.91 3.45 -9.17
C ALA A 27 -16.51 4.00 -9.47
N ALA A 28 -16.39 5.32 -9.66
CA ALA A 28 -15.11 5.98 -9.88
C ALA A 28 -14.20 5.84 -8.66
N GLU A 29 -14.73 6.00 -7.45
CA GLU A 29 -14.02 5.84 -6.19
C GLU A 29 -13.59 4.39 -5.95
N ALA A 30 -14.39 3.41 -6.34
CA ALA A 30 -13.98 2.01 -6.29
C ALA A 30 -12.79 1.72 -7.22
N LYS A 31 -12.83 2.24 -8.46
CA LYS A 31 -11.71 2.14 -9.40
C LYS A 31 -10.46 2.84 -8.88
N GLN A 32 -10.63 4.01 -8.26
CA GLN A 32 -9.54 4.77 -7.66
C GLN A 32 -8.91 4.01 -6.49
N LEU A 33 -9.73 3.46 -5.58
CA LEU A 33 -9.25 2.61 -4.49
C LEU A 33 -8.49 1.39 -5.02
N ASN A 34 -8.96 0.74 -6.08
CA ASN A 34 -8.20 -0.36 -6.69
C ASN A 34 -6.81 0.08 -7.19
N THR A 35 -6.70 1.29 -7.72
CA THR A 35 -5.43 1.88 -8.17
C THR A 35 -4.51 2.18 -6.99
N GLU A 36 -5.05 2.72 -5.89
CA GLU A 36 -4.34 2.97 -4.63
C GLU A 36 -3.84 1.66 -4.01
N LEU A 37 -4.68 0.62 -3.98
CA LEU A 37 -4.36 -0.71 -3.46
C LEU A 37 -3.32 -1.44 -4.33
N GLY A 38 -3.34 -1.20 -5.65
CA GLY A 38 -2.26 -1.52 -6.57
C GLY A 38 -1.76 -2.97 -6.54
N HIS A 39 -0.45 -3.12 -6.74
CA HIS A 39 0.25 -4.41 -6.76
C HIS A 39 0.65 -4.85 -5.35
N ARG A 40 0.37 -6.12 -5.02
CA ARG A 40 0.71 -6.69 -3.72
C ARG A 40 2.08 -7.34 -3.77
N ASN A 41 3.06 -6.69 -3.16
CA ASN A 41 4.43 -7.19 -3.07
C ASN A 41 4.80 -7.70 -1.67
N ARG A 42 3.86 -7.68 -0.71
CA ARG A 42 4.08 -8.07 0.68
C ARG A 42 2.93 -8.91 1.23
N ALA A 43 3.28 -9.80 2.15
CA ALA A 43 2.31 -10.63 2.84
C ALA A 43 1.61 -9.87 3.97
N ARG A 44 0.28 -9.90 3.98
CA ARG A 44 -0.59 -9.25 4.96
C ARG A 44 -1.86 -10.07 5.14
N ASP A 45 -2.41 -10.06 6.35
CA ASP A 45 -3.76 -10.57 6.58
C ASP A 45 -4.81 -9.54 6.12
N ALA A 46 -5.99 -10.03 5.74
CA ALA A 46 -7.06 -9.17 5.24
C ALA A 46 -7.56 -8.17 6.29
N GLY A 47 -7.50 -8.50 7.58
CA GLY A 47 -7.87 -7.60 8.66
C GLY A 47 -6.94 -6.38 8.74
N SER A 48 -5.63 -6.59 8.62
CA SER A 48 -4.64 -5.51 8.55
C SER A 48 -4.80 -4.65 7.31
N ILE A 49 -5.12 -5.25 6.15
CA ILE A 49 -5.42 -4.49 4.92
C ILE A 49 -6.67 -3.62 5.13
N ALA A 50 -7.76 -4.21 5.64
CA ALA A 50 -9.00 -3.49 5.93
C ALA A 50 -8.76 -2.31 6.87
N ALA A 51 -8.01 -2.54 7.95
CA ALA A 51 -7.73 -1.54 8.97
C ALA A 51 -6.81 -0.39 8.51
N ALA A 52 -5.75 -0.71 7.75
CA ALA A 52 -4.74 0.27 7.37
C ALA A 52 -5.01 0.99 6.05
N GLU A 53 -5.75 0.36 5.13
CA GLU A 53 -5.83 0.81 3.73
C GLU A 53 -7.26 1.19 3.28
N ILE A 54 -8.30 0.70 3.96
CA ILE A 54 -9.71 0.93 3.55
C ILE A 54 -10.37 2.04 4.34
N VAL A 55 -10.09 2.13 5.64
CA VAL A 55 -10.76 3.08 6.54
C VAL A 55 -10.31 4.49 6.22
N GLN A 56 -11.25 5.31 5.74
CA GLN A 56 -11.05 6.75 5.57
C GLN A 56 -12.19 7.50 6.25
N GLU A 57 -11.85 8.61 6.90
CA GLU A 57 -12.82 9.65 7.22
C GLU A 57 -13.53 10.12 5.94
N PRO A 58 -14.76 10.65 6.05
CA PRO A 58 -15.44 11.23 4.89
C PRO A 58 -14.52 12.21 4.18
N LYS A 59 -14.34 12.01 2.87
CA LYS A 59 -13.51 12.89 2.04
C LYS A 59 -14.31 13.44 0.88
N ASP A 60 -13.88 14.57 0.36
CA ASP A 60 -14.38 15.08 -0.90
C ASP A 60 -14.04 14.09 -2.03
N ALA A 61 -15.01 13.83 -2.89
CA ALA A 61 -14.83 12.98 -4.05
C ALA A 61 -13.72 13.53 -4.95
N ALA A 62 -12.86 12.65 -5.46
CA ALA A 62 -11.76 13.06 -6.34
C ALA A 62 -12.24 13.73 -7.65
N SER A 63 -13.51 13.52 -8.01
CA SER A 63 -14.12 13.99 -9.25
C SER A 63 -14.46 15.50 -9.29
N GLY A 64 -14.33 16.22 -8.16
CA GLY A 64 -14.79 17.61 -8.06
C GLY A 64 -16.33 17.72 -8.11
N GLY A 65 -16.90 18.75 -7.48
CA GLY A 65 -18.36 18.95 -7.41
C GLY A 65 -18.97 18.81 -6.01
N GLY A 66 -18.17 18.84 -4.95
CA GLY A 66 -18.67 18.88 -3.56
C GLY A 66 -19.33 17.59 -3.06
N ALA A 67 -19.29 16.51 -3.84
CA ALA A 67 -19.73 15.19 -3.40
C ALA A 67 -18.82 14.67 -2.28
N THR A 68 -19.42 14.05 -1.26
CA THR A 68 -18.69 13.43 -0.15
C THR A 68 -18.76 11.92 -0.27
N VAL A 69 -17.64 11.26 0.03
CA VAL A 69 -17.48 9.80 -0.10
C VAL A 69 -17.02 9.25 1.24
N ARG A 70 -17.75 8.26 1.73
CA ARG A 70 -17.40 7.50 2.92
C ARG A 70 -17.17 6.04 2.56
N ARG A 71 -16.01 5.52 2.95
CA ARG A 71 -15.59 4.12 2.70
C ARG A 71 -15.72 3.33 4.00
N GLU A 72 -16.36 2.17 3.93
CA GLU A 72 -16.54 1.29 5.09
C GLU A 72 -16.11 -0.14 4.74
N ALA A 73 -15.23 -0.73 5.55
CA ALA A 73 -14.92 -2.15 5.45
C ALA A 73 -16.08 -2.98 6.05
N LEU A 74 -16.65 -3.89 5.26
CA LEU A 74 -17.80 -4.70 5.64
C LEU A 74 -17.42 -6.09 6.13
N ALA A 75 -16.48 -6.71 5.42
CA ALA A 75 -16.01 -8.05 5.70
C ALA A 75 -14.57 -8.19 5.20
N TRP A 76 -13.78 -9.04 5.84
CA TRP A 76 -12.42 -9.35 5.44
C TRP A 76 -12.09 -10.79 5.78
N SER A 77 -11.35 -11.47 4.90
CA SER A 77 -10.98 -12.87 5.13
C SER A 77 -9.69 -13.25 4.40
N GLY A 78 -8.97 -14.23 4.94
CA GLY A 78 -7.74 -14.74 4.34
C GLY A 78 -6.52 -13.85 4.54
N ARG A 79 -5.47 -14.13 3.76
CA ARG A 79 -4.17 -13.44 3.81
C ARG A 79 -3.44 -13.56 2.47
N THR A 80 -2.54 -12.64 2.18
CA THR A 80 -1.66 -12.67 1.00
C THR A 80 -0.36 -13.43 1.29
N ALA A 81 -0.41 -14.74 1.51
CA ALA A 81 0.79 -15.55 1.78
C ALA A 81 0.87 -16.74 0.82
N GLY A 82 2.01 -16.93 0.17
CA GLY A 82 2.16 -17.98 -0.84
C GLY A 82 1.10 -17.86 -1.94
N ASN A 83 0.25 -18.88 -2.08
CA ASN A 83 -0.85 -18.94 -3.04
C ASN A 83 -2.22 -18.60 -2.42
N GLU A 84 -2.25 -18.13 -1.17
CA GLU A 84 -3.48 -17.74 -0.49
C GLU A 84 -3.99 -16.39 -1.04
N ARG A 85 -5.32 -16.21 -0.95
CA ARG A 85 -6.01 -14.98 -1.34
C ARG A 85 -6.60 -14.32 -0.10
N ALA A 86 -6.44 -13.01 0.00
CA ALA A 86 -7.20 -12.17 0.92
C ALA A 86 -8.36 -11.49 0.19
N THR A 87 -9.48 -11.31 0.87
CA THR A 87 -10.61 -10.53 0.39
C THR A 87 -11.00 -9.44 1.38
N VAL A 88 -11.40 -8.28 0.86
CA VAL A 88 -12.01 -7.22 1.66
C VAL A 88 -13.21 -6.65 0.91
N ASP A 89 -14.36 -6.67 1.56
CA ASP A 89 -15.61 -6.10 1.05
C ASP A 89 -15.72 -4.65 1.54
N VAL A 90 -16.00 -3.73 0.63
CA VAL A 90 -16.01 -2.29 0.90
C VAL A 90 -17.32 -1.69 0.43
N ARG A 91 -17.98 -0.94 1.31
CA ARG A 91 -19.15 -0.11 1.00
C ARG A 91 -18.73 1.33 0.77
N PHE A 92 -19.15 1.89 -0.35
CA PHE A 92 -19.02 3.30 -0.68
C PHE A 92 -20.38 3.95 -0.50
N VAL A 93 -20.47 4.89 0.43
CA VAL A 93 -21.64 5.74 0.63
C VAL A 93 -21.29 7.12 0.10
N VAL A 94 -22.01 7.56 -0.93
CA VAL A 94 -21.77 8.84 -1.61
C VAL A 94 -22.98 9.73 -1.42
N THR A 95 -22.72 10.98 -1.07
CA THR A 95 -23.73 12.04 -0.96
C THR A 95 -23.34 13.19 -1.89
N VAL A 96 -24.25 13.54 -2.78
CA VAL A 96 -24.12 14.63 -3.75
C VAL A 96 -25.02 15.77 -3.28
N PRO A 97 -24.47 16.96 -3.00
CA PRO A 97 -25.29 18.13 -2.71
C PRO A 97 -25.98 18.63 -3.98
N GLU A 98 -27.12 19.30 -3.81
CA GLU A 98 -27.76 20.03 -4.91
C GLU A 98 -26.82 21.13 -5.41
N GLN A 99 -26.67 21.22 -6.73
CA GLN A 99 -25.91 22.29 -7.38
C GLN A 99 -26.84 23.09 -8.30
N PRO A 100 -27.26 24.30 -7.90
CA PRO A 100 -28.05 25.15 -8.77
C PRO A 100 -27.21 25.70 -9.93
N PRO A 101 -27.82 26.00 -11.08
CA PRO A 101 -27.10 26.56 -12.22
C PRO A 101 -26.62 27.99 -11.90
N LEU A 102 -25.34 28.27 -12.12
CA LEU A 102 -24.74 29.60 -11.91
C LEU A 102 -24.96 30.55 -13.10
N SER A 103 -25.46 30.05 -14.23
CA SER A 103 -25.73 30.82 -15.44
C SER A 103 -26.85 30.16 -16.27
N ILE A 104 -27.42 30.91 -17.22
CA ILE A 104 -28.42 30.38 -18.16
C ILE A 104 -27.75 29.30 -19.02
N GLY A 105 -28.22 28.05 -18.89
CA GLY A 105 -27.63 26.88 -19.55
C GLY A 105 -26.41 26.29 -18.83
N GLY A 106 -26.10 26.75 -17.61
CA GLY A 106 -25.05 26.19 -16.77
C GLY A 106 -25.39 24.78 -16.25
N ALA A 107 -24.36 24.02 -15.89
CA ALA A 107 -24.53 22.71 -15.28
C ALA A 107 -25.24 22.82 -13.93
N SER A 108 -26.18 21.92 -13.69
CA SER A 108 -26.91 21.80 -12.43
C SER A 108 -27.23 20.34 -12.16
N ASN A 109 -27.34 19.99 -10.87
CA ASN A 109 -27.75 18.65 -10.45
C ASN A 109 -28.66 18.74 -9.22
N SER A 110 -29.58 17.78 -9.11
CA SER A 110 -30.33 17.58 -7.87
C SER A 110 -29.40 17.08 -6.77
N ALA A 111 -29.81 17.20 -5.50
CA ALA A 111 -29.21 16.40 -4.44
C ALA A 111 -29.46 14.91 -4.73
N GLY A 112 -28.58 14.05 -4.22
CA GLY A 112 -28.77 12.60 -4.32
C GLY A 112 -27.79 11.79 -3.50
N GLU A 113 -28.09 10.50 -3.37
CA GLU A 113 -27.26 9.57 -2.63
C GLU A 113 -27.18 8.21 -3.32
N ALA A 114 -26.07 7.52 -3.12
CA ALA A 114 -25.91 6.16 -3.59
C ALA A 114 -25.04 5.35 -2.63
N THR A 115 -25.37 4.07 -2.54
CA THR A 115 -24.56 3.08 -1.84
C THR A 115 -24.20 1.96 -2.81
N ARG A 116 -22.91 1.65 -2.95
CA ARG A 116 -22.42 0.51 -3.75
C ARG A 116 -21.35 -0.25 -3.00
N CYS A 117 -21.27 -1.56 -3.23
CA CYS A 117 -20.35 -2.43 -2.54
C CYS A 117 -19.48 -3.20 -3.53
N TYR A 118 -18.21 -3.36 -3.17
CA TYR A 118 -17.22 -4.03 -4.01
C TYR A 118 -16.40 -5.00 -3.17
N ARG A 119 -16.12 -6.17 -3.72
CA ARG A 119 -15.14 -7.10 -3.18
C ARG A 119 -13.80 -6.87 -3.84
N TYR A 120 -12.78 -6.58 -3.04
CA TYR A 120 -11.39 -6.52 -3.46
C TYR A 120 -10.70 -7.84 -3.16
N GLU A 121 -9.95 -8.34 -4.12
CA GLU A 121 -9.19 -9.58 -4.01
C GLU A 121 -7.70 -9.30 -4.12
N PHE A 122 -6.96 -9.86 -3.17
CA PHE A 122 -5.53 -9.64 -3.01
C PHE A 122 -4.80 -10.98 -3.09
N GLU A 123 -3.80 -11.05 -3.97
CA GLU A 123 -2.89 -12.18 -4.09
C GLU A 123 -1.45 -11.68 -4.12
N LEU A 124 -0.54 -12.43 -3.49
CA LEU A 124 0.87 -12.06 -3.48
C LEU A 124 1.44 -12.04 -4.90
N TYR A 125 2.20 -11.00 -5.21
CA TYR A 125 2.79 -10.70 -6.51
C TYR A 125 1.79 -10.44 -7.65
N ARG A 126 0.53 -10.14 -7.34
CA ARG A 126 -0.48 -9.74 -8.33
C ARG A 126 -1.03 -8.34 -8.07
N TYR A 127 -1.63 -7.77 -9.10
CA TYR A 127 -2.46 -6.58 -8.96
C TYR A 127 -3.76 -6.94 -8.28
N THR A 128 -4.21 -6.04 -7.40
CA THR A 128 -5.53 -6.11 -6.79
C THR A 128 -6.60 -6.10 -7.88
N THR A 129 -7.56 -7.00 -7.77
CA THR A 129 -8.77 -7.02 -8.61
C THR A 129 -9.98 -6.71 -7.75
N TYR A 130 -11.06 -6.26 -8.39
CA TYR A 130 -12.30 -5.98 -7.70
C TYR A 130 -13.50 -6.21 -8.60
N HIS A 131 -14.63 -6.52 -7.98
CA HIS A 131 -15.93 -6.63 -8.65
C HIS A 131 -17.03 -6.14 -7.72
N GLU A 132 -18.13 -5.70 -8.31
CA GLU A 132 -19.30 -5.26 -7.56
C GLU A 132 -20.00 -6.45 -6.91
N ILE A 133 -20.51 -6.24 -5.71
CA ILE A 133 -21.30 -7.20 -4.93
C ILE A 133 -22.56 -6.51 -4.39
N ASP A 134 -23.56 -7.31 -4.05
CA ASP A 134 -24.70 -6.81 -3.29
C ASP A 134 -24.25 -6.27 -1.93
N CYS A 135 -24.78 -5.10 -1.55
CA CYS A 135 -24.46 -4.52 -0.25
C CYS A 135 -25.09 -5.34 0.88
N PRO A 136 -24.28 -5.91 1.80
CA PRO A 136 -24.79 -6.54 3.00
C PRO A 136 -25.63 -5.55 3.81
N SER A 137 -26.75 -6.03 4.34
CA SER A 137 -27.57 -5.24 5.24
C SER A 137 -26.90 -5.10 6.61
N GLY A 138 -27.10 -3.96 7.27
CA GLY A 138 -26.61 -3.70 8.61
C GLY A 138 -25.42 -2.73 8.70
N PRO A 139 -25.02 -2.37 9.92
CA PRO A 139 -23.88 -1.50 10.16
C PRO A 139 -22.57 -2.20 9.77
N ALA A 140 -21.60 -1.42 9.29
CA ALA A 140 -20.26 -1.95 9.05
C ALA A 140 -19.63 -2.31 10.40
N PRO A 141 -18.99 -3.49 10.54
CA PRO A 141 -18.23 -3.80 11.74
C PRO A 141 -17.02 -2.88 11.86
N SER A 142 -16.59 -2.60 13.09
CA SER A 142 -15.30 -1.92 13.29
C SER A 142 -14.16 -2.84 12.83
N PRO A 143 -13.29 -2.40 11.91
CA PRO A 143 -12.15 -3.19 11.51
C PRO A 143 -11.21 -3.43 12.70
N PRO A 144 -10.44 -4.53 12.68
CA PRO A 144 -9.47 -4.80 13.74
C PRO A 144 -8.37 -3.73 13.74
N THR A 145 -7.53 -3.71 14.76
CA THR A 145 -6.30 -2.91 14.71
C THR A 145 -5.33 -3.55 13.71
N ALA A 146 -4.76 -2.74 12.82
CA ALA A 146 -3.76 -3.22 11.87
C ALA A 146 -2.56 -3.84 12.62
N ALA A 147 -2.11 -5.01 12.19
CA ALA A 147 -0.92 -5.61 12.76
C ALA A 147 0.28 -4.67 12.54
N PRO A 148 1.15 -4.48 13.54
CA PRO A 148 2.33 -3.66 13.37
C PRO A 148 3.22 -4.25 12.28
N VAL A 149 3.64 -3.39 11.35
CA VAL A 149 4.57 -3.78 10.30
C VAL A 149 5.92 -4.10 10.94
N PRO A 150 6.48 -5.31 10.78
CA PRO A 150 7.77 -5.65 11.35
C PRO A 150 8.86 -4.73 10.78
N ARG A 151 9.70 -4.15 11.63
CA ARG A 151 10.77 -3.24 11.20
C ARG A 151 12.06 -3.55 11.93
N VAL A 152 13.17 -3.12 11.36
CA VAL A 152 14.43 -3.03 12.08
C VAL A 152 14.24 -1.97 13.18
N PRO A 153 14.71 -2.22 14.43
CA PRO A 153 14.62 -1.23 15.50
C PRO A 153 15.23 0.12 15.10
N GLU A 154 14.64 1.22 15.55
CA GLU A 154 15.10 2.58 15.21
C GLU A 154 16.55 2.85 15.64
N ASP A 155 17.01 2.21 16.71
CA ASP A 155 18.39 2.23 17.20
C ASP A 155 19.28 1.17 16.56
N GLY A 156 18.79 0.44 15.56
CA GLY A 156 19.47 -0.68 14.90
C GLY A 156 20.85 -0.31 14.36
N GLN A 157 21.01 0.88 13.77
CA GLN A 157 22.32 1.35 13.29
C GLN A 157 23.32 1.50 14.43
N LYS A 158 22.88 2.04 15.59
CA LYS A 158 23.73 2.19 16.78
C LYS A 158 24.11 0.82 17.35
N ARG A 159 23.15 -0.12 17.44
CA ARG A 159 23.41 -1.50 17.89
C ARG A 159 24.42 -2.21 17.00
N LEU A 160 24.20 -2.17 15.69
CA LEU A 160 25.08 -2.84 14.72
C LEU A 160 26.49 -2.22 14.71
N THR A 161 26.58 -0.90 14.87
CA THR A 161 27.87 -0.20 15.04
C THR A 161 28.60 -0.67 16.30
N ALA A 162 27.88 -0.81 17.42
CA ALA A 162 28.47 -1.28 18.68
C ALA A 162 28.99 -2.72 18.56
N VAL A 163 28.23 -3.62 17.91
CA VAL A 163 28.68 -4.98 17.62
C VAL A 163 29.93 -4.98 16.74
N LEU A 164 29.90 -4.23 15.64
CA LEU A 164 31.05 -4.18 14.73
C LEU A 164 32.30 -3.62 15.39
N ARG A 165 32.22 -2.77 16.42
CA ARG A 165 33.42 -2.28 17.13
C ARG A 165 34.18 -3.37 17.87
N THR A 166 33.47 -4.35 18.44
CA THR A 166 34.08 -5.35 19.33
C THR A 166 34.15 -6.75 18.72
N ALA A 167 33.38 -7.02 17.68
CA ALA A 167 33.34 -8.32 17.03
C ALA A 167 34.69 -8.69 16.35
N THR A 168 34.92 -9.99 16.30
CA THR A 168 35.96 -10.66 15.52
C THR A 168 35.29 -11.44 14.38
N PRO A 169 36.03 -11.88 13.35
CA PRO A 169 35.46 -12.75 12.31
C PRO A 169 34.67 -13.94 12.89
N GLU A 170 35.16 -14.53 13.97
CA GLU A 170 34.60 -15.73 14.60
C GLU A 170 33.35 -15.41 15.43
N THR A 171 33.27 -14.21 16.02
CA THR A 171 32.16 -13.82 16.91
C THR A 171 31.08 -13.00 16.24
N LEU A 172 31.31 -12.53 15.00
CA LEU A 172 30.44 -11.59 14.29
C LEU A 172 28.99 -12.08 14.18
N ALA A 173 28.77 -13.27 13.63
CA ALA A 173 27.43 -13.80 13.39
C ALA A 173 26.61 -13.91 14.69
N GLY A 174 27.22 -14.47 15.74
CA GLY A 174 26.58 -14.62 17.05
C GLY A 174 26.30 -13.28 17.72
N ALA A 175 27.24 -12.34 17.67
CA ALA A 175 27.08 -11.01 18.27
C ALA A 175 26.00 -10.18 17.58
N VAL A 176 25.92 -10.24 16.24
CA VAL A 176 24.85 -9.57 15.49
C VAL A 176 23.50 -10.22 15.80
N ARG A 177 23.41 -11.56 15.82
CA ARG A 177 22.14 -12.23 16.18
C ARG A 177 21.69 -11.91 17.60
N ALA A 178 22.61 -11.80 18.56
CA ALA A 178 22.28 -11.40 19.93
C ALA A 178 21.75 -9.96 20.03
N ALA A 179 22.26 -9.04 19.21
CA ALA A 179 21.80 -7.64 19.18
C ALA A 179 20.42 -7.48 18.51
N PHE A 180 20.03 -8.43 17.66
CA PHE A 180 18.76 -8.48 16.93
C PHE A 180 18.08 -9.84 17.13
N PRO A 181 17.50 -10.11 18.31
CA PRO A 181 16.93 -11.42 18.65
C PRO A 181 15.56 -11.68 18.01
N GLN A 182 14.93 -10.69 17.38
CA GLN A 182 13.60 -10.81 16.80
C GLN A 182 13.57 -11.86 15.68
N ASP A 183 12.56 -12.73 15.67
CA ASP A 183 12.49 -13.86 14.73
C ASP A 183 12.18 -13.44 13.29
N TRP A 184 11.59 -12.26 13.09
CA TRP A 184 11.33 -11.69 11.77
C TRP A 184 12.54 -10.95 11.17
N ILE A 185 13.63 -10.79 11.93
CA ILE A 185 14.86 -10.16 11.45
C ILE A 185 15.80 -11.23 10.90
N THR A 186 16.22 -11.04 9.66
CA THR A 186 17.31 -11.81 9.06
C THR A 186 18.65 -11.14 9.32
N VAL A 187 19.64 -11.96 9.67
CA VAL A 187 21.03 -11.55 9.88
C VAL A 187 21.89 -12.27 8.85
N ASP A 188 22.67 -11.52 8.08
CA ASP A 188 23.69 -12.04 7.17
C ASP A 188 25.02 -11.34 7.49
N THR A 189 26.09 -12.11 7.64
CA THR A 189 27.40 -11.59 8.04
C THR A 189 28.52 -12.28 7.30
N THR A 190 29.57 -11.54 6.99
CA THR A 190 30.77 -12.09 6.36
C THR A 190 32.00 -11.31 6.78
N ALA A 191 33.15 -11.99 6.77
CA ALA A 191 34.45 -11.39 6.97
C ALA A 191 35.28 -11.64 5.72
N ARG A 192 35.81 -10.57 5.11
CA ARG A 192 36.60 -10.67 3.86
C ARG A 192 37.65 -9.58 3.84
N ASP A 193 38.88 -9.93 3.46
CA ASP A 193 40.00 -8.99 3.30
C ASP A 193 40.24 -8.08 4.52
N GLY A 194 40.03 -8.63 5.72
CA GLY A 194 40.15 -7.90 7.00
C GLY A 194 38.97 -7.00 7.35
N ALA A 195 37.97 -6.89 6.48
CA ALA A 195 36.72 -6.20 6.74
C ALA A 195 35.69 -7.12 7.40
N LEU A 196 34.85 -6.57 8.28
CA LEU A 196 33.65 -7.23 8.79
C LEU A 196 32.42 -6.57 8.18
N VAL A 197 31.55 -7.36 7.56
CA VAL A 197 30.32 -6.89 6.92
C VAL A 197 29.14 -7.53 7.61
N ALA A 198 28.16 -6.74 7.98
CA ALA A 198 26.92 -7.23 8.57
C ALA A 198 25.71 -6.54 7.94
N ALA A 199 24.75 -7.36 7.54
CA ALA A 199 23.46 -6.96 6.99
C ALA A 199 22.36 -7.49 7.92
N VAL A 200 21.48 -6.59 8.36
CA VAL A 200 20.37 -6.88 9.27
C VAL A 200 19.12 -6.24 8.69
N GLY A 201 18.08 -7.04 8.50
CA GLY A 201 16.87 -6.52 7.86
C GLY A 201 15.63 -7.36 8.07
N VAL A 202 14.51 -6.82 7.59
CA VAL A 202 13.22 -7.51 7.47
C VAL A 202 12.95 -7.65 5.97
N PRO A 203 13.31 -8.78 5.34
CA PRO A 203 13.25 -8.93 3.88
C PRO A 203 11.87 -8.68 3.30
N ALA A 204 10.83 -9.18 3.97
CA ALA A 204 9.44 -8.98 3.59
C ALA A 204 9.06 -7.49 3.53
N GLU A 205 9.73 -6.63 4.29
CA GLU A 205 9.44 -5.20 4.35
C GLU A 205 10.38 -4.33 3.54
N ARG A 206 11.45 -4.92 2.97
CA ARG A 206 12.56 -4.19 2.33
C ARG A 206 13.25 -3.19 3.26
N ASP A 207 13.22 -3.47 4.56
CA ASP A 207 13.93 -2.72 5.57
C ASP A 207 15.29 -3.39 5.83
N CYS A 208 16.39 -2.68 5.62
CA CYS A 208 17.73 -3.25 5.63
C CYS A 208 18.79 -2.24 6.08
N LEU A 209 19.57 -2.63 7.07
CA LEU A 209 20.78 -1.97 7.52
C LEU A 209 21.99 -2.81 7.11
N LEU A 210 22.92 -2.20 6.38
CA LEU A 210 24.20 -2.82 6.04
C LEU A 210 25.32 -1.91 6.53
N LEU A 211 26.21 -2.45 7.36
CA LEU A 211 27.39 -1.75 7.86
C LEU A 211 28.65 -2.59 7.62
N VAL A 212 29.74 -1.88 7.33
CA VAL A 212 31.06 -2.45 7.09
C VAL A 212 32.04 -1.84 8.07
N ARG A 213 32.79 -2.67 8.82
CA ARG A 213 34.02 -2.27 9.48
C ARG A 213 35.20 -2.57 8.56
N THR A 214 35.88 -1.55 8.09
CA THR A 214 37.07 -1.69 7.24
C THR A 214 38.27 -2.23 8.05
N PRO A 215 39.33 -2.71 7.38
CA PRO A 215 40.56 -3.15 8.06
C PRO A 215 41.21 -2.04 8.90
N ALA A 216 41.01 -0.77 8.52
CA ALA A 216 41.46 0.40 9.28
C ALA A 216 40.60 0.69 10.53
N GLY A 217 39.59 -0.13 10.82
CA GLY A 217 38.68 0.02 11.95
C GLY A 217 37.57 1.06 11.77
N LYS A 218 37.51 1.72 10.60
CA LYS A 218 36.42 2.66 10.27
C LYS A 218 35.14 1.88 10.02
N ILE A 219 34.01 2.33 10.57
CA ILE A 219 32.69 1.76 10.29
C ILE A 219 31.95 2.69 9.34
N GLU A 220 31.43 2.14 8.26
CA GLU A 220 30.69 2.88 7.24
C GLU A 220 29.41 2.16 6.81
N ALA A 221 28.44 2.96 6.36
CA ALA A 221 27.20 2.50 5.75
C ALA A 221 27.33 2.73 4.24
N PRO A 222 27.79 1.74 3.46
CA PRO A 222 27.93 1.94 2.02
C PRO A 222 26.54 2.15 1.39
N GLY A 223 26.46 3.04 0.41
CA GLY A 223 25.27 3.15 -0.43
C GLY A 223 25.14 1.91 -1.29
N TYR A 224 23.95 1.32 -1.34
CA TYR A 224 23.59 0.32 -2.34
C TYR A 224 22.26 0.74 -2.96
N ASP A 225 22.10 0.50 -4.26
CA ASP A 225 20.86 0.80 -4.95
C ASP A 225 19.82 -0.27 -4.60
N ARG A 226 18.71 0.16 -3.99
CA ARG A 226 17.60 -0.72 -3.57
C ARG A 226 16.87 -1.34 -4.77
N ILE A 227 17.10 -0.84 -5.99
CA ILE A 227 16.57 -1.39 -7.25
C ILE A 227 17.23 -2.73 -7.60
N TRP A 228 18.41 -3.04 -7.05
CA TRP A 228 19.23 -4.20 -7.43
C TRP A 228 18.80 -5.52 -6.75
N LEU A 229 17.59 -5.52 -6.20
CA LEU A 229 16.92 -6.70 -5.67
C LEU A 229 16.15 -7.36 -6.81
N GLU A 230 16.57 -8.55 -7.27
CA GLU A 230 15.79 -9.30 -8.25
C GLU A 230 14.40 -9.67 -7.69
N PRO A 231 13.37 -9.84 -8.54
CA PRO A 231 12.07 -10.35 -8.12
C PRO A 231 12.23 -11.72 -7.43
N GLY A 232 12.00 -11.77 -6.11
CA GLY A 232 12.17 -12.99 -5.30
C GLY A 232 13.49 -13.07 -4.52
N GLU A 233 14.47 -12.22 -4.82
CA GLU A 233 15.64 -12.01 -3.96
C GLU A 233 15.25 -11.11 -2.78
N THR A 234 14.64 -11.76 -1.80
CA THR A 234 14.35 -11.13 -0.52
C THR A 234 15.64 -11.09 0.30
N GLY A 235 16.26 -9.92 0.39
CA GLY A 235 16.80 -9.52 1.68
C GLY A 235 18.14 -8.81 1.72
N CYS A 236 18.32 -8.16 2.85
CA CYS A 236 19.53 -7.55 3.36
C CYS A 236 20.69 -8.57 3.37
N ARG A 237 21.37 -8.73 2.24
CA ARG A 237 22.48 -9.66 2.06
C ARG A 237 23.77 -8.90 1.86
N THR A 238 24.83 -9.37 2.49
CA THR A 238 26.19 -8.84 2.34
C THR A 238 26.73 -9.04 0.91
N ALA A 239 26.23 -10.04 0.18
CA ALA A 239 26.59 -10.30 -1.21
C ALA A 239 26.27 -9.13 -2.17
N LEU A 240 25.20 -8.35 -1.91
CA LEU A 240 24.83 -7.18 -2.70
C LEU A 240 25.90 -6.07 -2.67
N TYR A 241 26.68 -6.02 -1.58
CA TYR A 241 27.82 -5.11 -1.43
C TYR A 241 29.11 -5.73 -1.99
N LEU A 242 29.34 -7.03 -1.78
CA LEU A 242 30.59 -7.69 -2.17
C LEU A 242 30.68 -8.06 -3.66
N ALA A 243 29.54 -8.20 -4.34
CA ALA A 243 29.45 -8.53 -5.75
C ALA A 243 28.24 -7.81 -6.39
N PRO A 244 28.31 -6.47 -6.55
CA PRO A 244 27.26 -5.71 -7.21
C PRO A 244 26.97 -6.25 -8.63
N PRO A 245 25.73 -6.62 -9.00
CA PRO A 245 25.39 -6.98 -10.38
C PRO A 245 25.77 -5.85 -11.35
N ARG A 246 26.26 -6.22 -12.54
CA ARG A 246 26.74 -5.28 -13.57
C ARG A 246 25.67 -4.96 -14.59
#